data_AF-A0A2A3VQ13-F1
#
_entry.id   AF-A0A2A3VQ13-F1
#
_cell.length_a   1.000
_cell.length_b   1.000
_cell.length_c   1.000
_cell.angle_alpha   90.00
_cell.angle_beta   90.00
_cell.angle_gamma   90.00
#
_symmetry.space_group_name_H-M   'P 1'
#
loop_
_entity.id
_entity.type
_entity.pdbx_description
1 polymer ?
#
loop_
_entity_poly.entity_id
_entity_poly.type
_entity_poly.pdbx_seq_one_letter_code
_entity_poly.pdbx_strand_id
1 'polypeptide(L)'
;MQAHYAVQQASYEASIQRYRRYGVPTYPDADDPLTRSDWDNGCVLQQLGGTTGYGNWTDCPTEPDAFVMDTADSDNVFPRMRDGRPFRFIASTAGYPWQETGADSILLFYEPESRTVLLTFDWT
;
A
#
# COMPACT_ATOMS: atom_id res chain seq x y z
N MET A 1 11.47 4.41 19.44
CA MET A 1 11.96 4.25 18.05
C MET A 1 12.64 2.90 17.83
N GLN A 2 13.75 2.56 18.51
CA GLN A 2 14.42 1.25 18.33
C GLN A 2 13.53 0.04 18.69
N ALA A 3 12.79 0.09 19.80
CA ALA A 3 11.87 -0.97 20.19
C ALA A 3 10.77 -1.21 19.13
N HIS A 4 10.25 -0.14 18.53
CA HIS A 4 9.25 -0.24 17.47
C HIS A 4 9.81 -0.93 16.23
N TYR A 5 11.03 -0.58 15.79
CA TYR A 5 11.66 -1.26 14.65
C TYR A 5 11.96 -2.73 14.93
N ALA A 6 12.35 -3.08 16.14
CA ALA A 6 12.56 -4.48 16.51
C ALA A 6 11.26 -5.30 16.39
N VAL A 7 10.12 -4.72 16.80
CA VAL A 7 8.81 -5.36 16.67
C VAL A 7 8.41 -5.51 15.20
N GLN A 8 8.54 -4.46 14.39
CA GLN A 8 8.23 -4.53 12.95
C GLN A 8 9.11 -5.57 12.23
N GLN A 9 10.40 -5.63 12.57
CA GLN A 9 11.33 -6.61 12.01
C GLN A 9 10.93 -8.04 12.39
N ALA A 10 10.60 -8.30 13.66
CA ALA A 10 10.16 -9.61 14.11
C ALA A 10 8.83 -10.04 13.43
N SER A 11 7.90 -9.10 13.25
CA SER A 11 6.64 -9.37 12.53
C SER A 11 6.86 -9.66 11.05
N TYR A 12 7.77 -8.93 10.41
CA TYR A 12 8.18 -9.21 9.04
C TYR A 12 8.79 -10.60 8.89
N GLU A 13 9.69 -10.99 9.79
CA GLU A 13 10.28 -12.33 9.81
C GLU A 13 9.21 -13.41 10.02
N ALA A 14 8.24 -13.18 10.91
CA ALA A 14 7.08 -14.04 11.08
C ALA A 14 6.24 -14.15 9.79
N SER A 15 6.02 -13.04 9.08
CA SER A 15 5.31 -13.04 7.79
C SER A 15 6.03 -13.89 6.75
N ILE A 16 7.36 -13.78 6.64
CA ILE A 16 8.16 -14.63 5.75
C ILE A 16 8.03 -16.11 6.12
N GLN A 17 8.01 -16.45 7.42
CA GLN A 17 7.80 -17.82 7.87
C GLN A 17 6.39 -18.34 7.52
N ARG A 18 5.34 -17.53 7.73
CA ARG A 18 3.97 -17.85 7.32
C ARG A 18 3.89 -18.09 5.81
N TYR A 19 4.46 -17.20 5.01
CA TYR A 19 4.50 -17.34 3.55
C TYR A 19 5.19 -18.64 3.12
N ARG A 20 6.32 -19.00 3.74
CA ARG A 20 7.00 -20.28 3.46
C ARG A 20 6.16 -21.50 3.81
N ARG A 21 5.31 -21.41 4.83
CA ARG A 21 4.44 -22.50 5.29
C ARG A 21 3.20 -22.67 4.42
N TYR A 22 2.56 -21.58 4.03
CA TYR A 22 1.24 -21.60 3.38
C TYR A 22 1.30 -21.27 1.87
N GLY A 23 2.42 -20.76 1.37
CA GLY A 23 2.62 -20.41 -0.04
C GLY A 23 1.93 -19.11 -0.48
N VAL A 24 1.25 -18.43 0.44
CA VAL A 24 0.53 -17.16 0.21
C VAL A 24 0.76 -16.21 1.38
N PRO A 25 0.77 -14.88 1.17
CA PRO A 25 0.73 -13.94 2.28
C PRO A 25 -0.54 -14.14 3.10
N THR A 26 -0.45 -13.93 4.40
CA THR A 26 -1.62 -14.00 5.28
C THR A 26 -1.47 -12.98 6.38
N TYR A 27 -2.61 -12.49 6.88
CA TYR A 27 -2.64 -11.78 8.14
C TYR A 27 -2.15 -12.70 9.26
N PRO A 28 -1.43 -12.15 10.27
CA PRO A 28 -1.10 -12.90 11.47
C PRO A 28 -2.38 -13.23 12.24
N ASP A 29 -2.42 -14.41 12.85
CA ASP A 29 -3.38 -14.67 13.91
C ASP A 29 -3.09 -13.77 15.13
N ALA A 30 -4.13 -13.41 15.87
CA ALA A 30 -4.01 -12.50 17.00
C ALA A 30 -3.29 -13.14 18.20
N ASP A 31 -3.41 -14.46 18.37
CA ASP A 31 -2.81 -15.20 19.47
C ASP A 31 -1.42 -15.75 19.11
N ASP A 32 -1.21 -16.13 17.84
CA ASP A 32 0.10 -16.60 17.34
C ASP A 32 0.47 -15.98 15.98
N PRO A 33 1.39 -15.00 15.94
CA PRO A 33 1.82 -14.37 14.69
C PRO A 33 2.56 -15.31 13.75
N LEU A 34 2.94 -16.54 14.14
CA LEU A 34 3.48 -17.54 13.23
C LEU A 34 2.41 -18.34 12.49
N THR A 35 1.14 -18.12 12.81
CA THR A 35 -0.01 -18.75 12.16
C THR A 35 -0.84 -17.73 11.39
N ARG A 36 -1.68 -18.22 10.46
CA ARG A 36 -2.56 -17.36 9.66
C ARG A 36 -3.85 -17.10 10.43
N SER A 37 -4.39 -15.89 10.31
CA SER A 37 -5.73 -15.61 10.80
C SER A 37 -6.79 -16.32 9.95
N ASP A 38 -7.96 -16.55 10.55
CA ASP A 38 -9.14 -17.05 9.84
C ASP A 38 -9.93 -15.94 9.12
N TRP A 39 -9.52 -14.68 9.28
CA TRP A 39 -10.27 -13.51 8.79
C TRP A 39 -10.08 -13.31 7.29
N ASP A 40 -8.84 -13.46 6.81
CA ASP A 40 -8.54 -13.40 5.38
C ASP A 40 -7.16 -13.99 5.07
N ASN A 41 -7.04 -14.65 3.91
CA ASN A 41 -5.74 -14.94 3.32
C ASN A 41 -5.30 -13.65 2.60
N GLY A 42 -4.57 -12.79 3.30
CA GLY A 42 -4.08 -11.53 2.73
C GLY A 42 -3.59 -11.69 1.29
N CYS A 43 -4.02 -10.83 0.38
CA CYS A 43 -3.62 -10.94 -1.01
C CYS A 43 -2.30 -10.19 -1.26
N VAL A 44 -1.46 -10.70 -2.19
CA VAL A 44 -0.28 -9.95 -2.68
C VAL A 44 -0.72 -8.63 -3.34
N LEU A 45 -1.90 -8.65 -3.99
CA LEU A 45 -2.54 -7.50 -4.63
C LEU A 45 -4.02 -7.49 -4.28
N GLN A 46 -4.48 -6.47 -3.57
CA GLN A 46 -5.91 -6.27 -3.31
C GLN A 46 -6.64 -5.70 -4.52
N GLN A 47 -5.93 -4.90 -5.33
CA GLN A 47 -6.47 -4.33 -6.57
C GLN A 47 -5.38 -4.31 -7.65
N LEU A 48 -5.76 -4.62 -8.89
CA LEU A 48 -4.92 -4.48 -10.09
C LEU A 48 -5.67 -3.61 -11.12
N GLY A 49 -5.16 -2.41 -11.36
CA GLY A 49 -5.78 -1.39 -12.20
C GLY A 49 -7.12 -0.88 -11.66
N GLY A 50 -7.90 -0.24 -12.52
CA GLY A 50 -9.16 0.40 -12.13
C GLY A 50 -8.97 1.83 -11.66
N THR A 51 -9.89 2.31 -10.83
CA THR A 51 -9.88 3.66 -10.26
C THR A 51 -9.46 3.63 -8.80
N THR A 52 -9.09 4.79 -8.29
CA THR A 52 -8.69 5.00 -6.90
C THR A 52 -9.64 5.99 -6.25
N GLY A 53 -10.24 5.60 -5.13
CA GLY A 53 -11.10 6.50 -4.37
C GLY A 53 -10.33 7.54 -3.59
N TYR A 54 -11.03 8.58 -3.16
CA TYR A 54 -10.54 9.57 -2.21
C TYR A 54 -10.18 8.89 -0.86
N GLY A 55 -9.06 9.28 -0.28
CA GLY A 55 -8.55 8.76 0.99
C GLY A 55 -7.55 9.73 1.60
N ASN A 56 -6.95 9.41 2.75
CA ASN A 56 -5.95 10.33 3.31
C ASN A 56 -4.64 10.34 2.50
N TRP A 57 -4.42 9.33 1.66
CA TRP A 57 -3.31 9.31 0.69
C TRP A 57 -3.35 10.49 -0.29
N THR A 58 -4.53 11.11 -0.48
CA THR A 58 -4.70 12.28 -1.35
C THR A 58 -4.40 13.59 -0.64
N ASP A 59 -4.29 13.58 0.70
CA ASP A 59 -3.99 14.76 1.49
C ASP A 59 -2.49 15.07 1.41
N CYS A 60 -2.17 16.15 0.70
CA CYS A 60 -0.80 16.60 0.52
C CYS A 60 -0.67 18.03 1.08
N PRO A 61 -0.43 18.19 2.39
CA PRO A 61 -0.41 19.51 3.03
C PRO A 61 0.70 20.42 2.48
N THR A 62 1.71 19.84 1.84
CA THR A 62 2.67 20.56 1.00
C THR A 62 2.79 19.82 -0.33
N GLU A 63 2.20 20.40 -1.37
CA GLU A 63 2.21 19.82 -2.71
C GLU A 63 3.65 19.69 -3.25
N PRO A 64 4.08 18.53 -3.77
CA PRO A 64 5.42 18.35 -4.30
C PRO A 64 5.61 19.08 -5.63
N ASP A 65 6.83 19.56 -5.90
CA ASP A 65 7.14 20.20 -7.20
C ASP A 65 7.02 19.25 -8.41
N ALA A 66 7.03 17.94 -8.19
CA ALA A 66 7.03 16.95 -9.25
C ALA A 66 5.63 16.68 -9.83
N PHE A 67 4.58 16.74 -9.00
CA PHE A 67 3.23 16.33 -9.39
C PHE A 67 2.17 17.09 -8.59
N VAL A 68 0.97 17.14 -9.14
CA VAL A 68 -0.24 17.68 -8.51
C VAL A 68 -1.27 16.57 -8.38
N MET A 69 -2.16 16.63 -7.39
CA MET A 69 -3.23 15.65 -7.24
C MET A 69 -4.47 16.08 -8.04
N ASP A 70 -4.99 15.21 -8.91
CA ASP A 70 -6.28 15.42 -9.58
C ASP A 70 -7.39 14.81 -8.74
N THR A 71 -8.12 15.66 -8.01
CA THR A 71 -9.21 15.29 -7.09
C THR A 71 -10.58 15.69 -7.62
N ALA A 72 -10.70 15.99 -8.92
CA ALA A 72 -11.96 16.46 -9.51
C ALA A 72 -13.08 15.41 -9.47
N ASP A 73 -12.72 14.12 -9.46
CA ASP A 73 -13.61 12.98 -9.29
C ASP A 73 -13.21 12.20 -8.02
N SER A 74 -14.08 12.19 -7.01
CA SER A 74 -13.81 11.52 -5.74
C SER A 74 -13.72 10.00 -5.85
N ASP A 75 -14.30 9.42 -6.90
CA ASP A 75 -14.26 7.97 -7.14
C ASP A 75 -13.06 7.56 -8.01
N ASN A 76 -12.31 8.55 -8.51
CA ASN A 76 -11.12 8.37 -9.33
C ASN A 76 -10.11 9.52 -9.16
N VAL A 77 -9.45 9.54 -8.01
CA VAL A 77 -8.37 10.48 -7.68
C VAL A 77 -7.04 9.93 -8.17
N PHE A 78 -6.19 10.73 -8.81
CA PHE A 78 -4.86 10.28 -9.26
C PHE A 78 -3.87 11.44 -9.42
N PRO A 79 -2.56 11.18 -9.30
CA PRO A 79 -1.56 12.22 -9.52
C PRO A 79 -1.38 12.53 -11.01
N ARG A 80 -1.00 13.77 -11.29
CA ARG A 80 -0.52 14.22 -12.60
C ARG A 80 0.85 14.87 -12.44
N MET A 81 1.75 14.61 -13.37
CA MET A 81 2.94 15.45 -13.51
C MET A 81 2.54 16.91 -13.60
N ARG A 82 3.43 17.82 -13.18
CA ARG A 82 3.14 19.26 -13.17
C ARG A 82 2.89 19.86 -14.57
N ASP A 83 3.32 19.16 -15.62
CA ASP A 83 3.02 19.48 -17.02
C ASP A 83 1.70 18.86 -17.53
N GLY A 84 0.92 18.21 -16.66
CA GLY A 84 -0.42 17.68 -16.91
C GLY A 84 -0.50 16.19 -17.25
N ARG A 85 0.64 15.52 -17.47
CA ARG A 85 0.66 14.10 -17.85
C ARG A 85 0.14 13.20 -16.72
N PRO A 86 -0.85 12.32 -16.98
CA PRO A 86 -1.47 11.53 -15.93
C PRO A 86 -0.62 10.34 -15.52
N PHE A 87 -0.51 10.13 -14.22
CA PHE A 87 -0.15 8.81 -13.73
C PHE A 87 -1.33 7.84 -13.93
N ARG A 88 -1.00 6.57 -14.13
CA ARG A 88 -1.97 5.48 -14.17
C ARG A 88 -1.89 4.71 -12.86
N PHE A 89 -3.02 4.44 -12.24
CA PHE A 89 -3.07 3.50 -11.13
C PHE A 89 -2.75 2.08 -11.64
N ILE A 90 -1.81 1.42 -10.97
CA ILE A 90 -1.33 0.09 -11.35
C ILE A 90 -1.89 -0.95 -10.41
N ALA A 91 -1.70 -0.79 -9.11
CA ALA A 91 -2.14 -1.78 -8.13
C ALA A 91 -2.12 -1.23 -6.70
N SER A 92 -2.79 -1.94 -5.79
CA SER A 92 -2.66 -1.72 -4.35
C SER A 92 -2.61 -3.01 -3.54
N THR A 93 -2.07 -2.91 -2.33
CA THR A 93 -2.06 -3.98 -1.32
C THR A 93 -2.03 -3.39 0.08
N ALA A 94 -2.62 -4.09 1.06
CA ALA A 94 -2.48 -3.76 2.46
C ALA A 94 -1.06 -4.07 2.98
N GLY A 95 -0.62 -3.35 4.01
CA GLY A 95 0.66 -3.55 4.68
C GLY A 95 0.64 -4.65 5.75
N TYR A 96 -0.51 -4.90 6.37
CA TYR A 96 -0.67 -5.84 7.50
C TYR A 96 -0.32 -7.32 7.21
N PRO A 97 -0.46 -7.86 5.99
CA PRO A 97 0.06 -9.20 5.70
C PRO A 97 1.58 -9.30 5.85
N TRP A 98 2.30 -8.17 5.75
CA TRP A 98 3.76 -8.12 5.72
C TRP A 98 4.40 -7.77 7.07
N GLN A 99 3.72 -7.02 7.93
CA GLN A 99 4.24 -6.54 9.22
C GLN A 99 3.10 -6.25 10.21
N GLU A 100 3.42 -5.98 11.49
CA GLU A 100 2.42 -5.86 12.56
C GLU A 100 1.50 -4.65 12.35
N THR A 101 2.10 -3.51 12.03
CA THR A 101 1.37 -2.32 11.61
C THR A 101 1.74 -1.94 10.18
N GLY A 102 0.77 -1.47 9.39
CA GLY A 102 1.01 -1.07 8.02
C GLY A 102 -0.12 -0.21 7.48
N ALA A 103 0.09 0.35 6.29
CA ALA A 103 -0.95 1.09 5.58
C ALA A 103 -2.13 0.17 5.28
N ASP A 104 -3.33 0.72 5.31
CA ASP A 104 -4.53 0.03 4.82
C ASP A 104 -4.42 -0.22 3.32
N SER A 105 -3.77 0.70 2.59
CA SER A 105 -3.46 0.55 1.18
C SER A 105 -2.09 1.16 0.85
N ILE A 106 -1.23 0.37 0.22
CA ILE A 106 -0.02 0.82 -0.45
C ILE A 106 -0.37 0.94 -1.93
N LEU A 107 -0.35 2.15 -2.47
CA LEU A 107 -0.79 2.44 -3.84
C LEU A 107 0.41 2.63 -4.77
N LEU A 108 0.37 2.01 -5.95
CA LEU A 108 1.37 2.11 -6.99
C LEU A 108 0.80 2.80 -8.23
N PHE A 109 1.49 3.84 -8.67
CA PHE A 109 1.17 4.61 -9.87
C PHE A 109 2.36 4.66 -10.84
N TYR A 110 2.07 4.77 -12.13
CA TYR A 110 3.08 4.85 -13.18
C TYR A 110 2.73 5.89 -14.24
N GLU A 111 3.65 6.82 -14.52
CA GLU A 111 3.59 7.74 -15.65
C GLU A 111 4.46 7.19 -16.80
N PRO A 112 3.86 6.88 -17.97
CA PRO A 112 4.55 6.12 -19.01
C PRO A 112 5.64 6.87 -19.77
N GLU A 113 5.56 8.19 -19.89
CA GLU A 113 6.45 8.98 -20.76
C GLU A 113 7.81 9.24 -20.12
N SER A 114 7.84 9.72 -18.87
CA SER A 114 9.07 9.82 -18.08
C SER A 114 9.47 8.50 -17.42
N ARG A 115 8.58 7.50 -17.44
CA ARG A 115 8.75 6.21 -16.76
C ARG A 115 8.88 6.37 -15.24
N THR A 116 8.15 7.33 -14.68
CA THR A 116 8.19 7.62 -13.24
C THR A 116 7.20 6.72 -12.51
N VAL A 117 7.66 6.16 -11.40
CA VAL A 117 6.85 5.41 -10.46
C VAL A 117 6.57 6.29 -9.24
N LEU A 118 5.32 6.32 -8.79
CA LEU A 118 4.92 6.94 -7.55
C LEU A 118 4.35 5.85 -6.62
N LEU A 119 4.86 5.80 -5.40
CA LEU A 119 4.39 4.93 -4.33
C LEU A 119 3.86 5.81 -3.20
N THR A 120 2.66 5.52 -2.71
CA THR A 120 2.05 6.25 -1.59
C THR A 120 1.26 5.31 -0.68
N PHE A 121 0.80 5.83 0.44
CA PHE A 121 0.17 5.08 1.52
C PHE A 121 -1.15 5.74 1.93
N ASP A 122 -2.19 4.94 2.07
CA ASP A 122 -3.45 5.28 2.71
C ASP A 122 -3.53 4.60 4.07
N TRP A 123 -3.96 5.35 5.08
CA TRP A 123 -4.00 4.93 6.48
C TRP A 123 -5.38 5.21 7.10
N THR A 124 -5.70 4.51 8.18
CA THR A 124 -6.80 4.82 9.11
C THR A 124 -6.27 5.40 10.42
#